data_AF-A0A355QGM0-F1
#
_entry.id   AF-A0A355QGM0-F1
#
_cell.length_a   1.000
_cell.length_b   1.000
_cell.length_c   1.000
_cell.angle_alpha   90.00
_cell.angle_beta   90.00
_cell.angle_gamma   90.00
#
_symmetry.space_group_name_H-M   'P 1'
#
loop_
_entity.id
_entity.type
_entity.pdbx_description
1 polymer ?
#
loop_
_entity_poly.entity_id
_entity_poly.type
_entity_poly.pdbx_seq_one_letter_code
_entity_poly.pdbx_strand_id
1 'polypeptide(L)'
;DGRCMWLMHEYEVLLSNDDVFSLRNTTRRLLPGAAAESAEVLTETFDLVIGRPFEIDLLFDDEADWVGALSAEAIKRLEQEPWVDERRHVGAGPDAANFERFNLTHGGLVLSFAPFTVGGSGSSTVLITIPYRALEGLWATDGPVAPLLEKLD
;
A
#
# COMPACT_ATOMS: atom_id res chain seq x y z
N ASP A 1 2.81 7.83 -38.17
CA ASP A 1 2.04 6.65 -37.71
C ASP A 1 2.30 6.36 -36.24
N GLY A 2 1.50 6.97 -35.37
CA GLY A 2 1.58 6.79 -33.90
C GLY A 2 0.44 5.91 -33.41
N ARG A 3 0.37 4.66 -33.88
CA ARG A 3 -0.70 3.69 -33.54
C ARG A 3 -0.28 2.69 -32.47
N CYS A 4 0.69 3.03 -31.63
CA CYS A 4 1.09 2.15 -30.54
C CYS A 4 0.03 2.21 -29.45
N MET A 5 -0.66 1.09 -29.27
CA MET A 5 -1.52 0.83 -28.14
C MET A 5 -1.05 -0.46 -27.48
N TRP A 6 -0.89 -0.44 -26.17
CA TRP A 6 -0.68 -1.65 -25.41
C TRP A 6 -1.29 -1.50 -24.02
N LEU A 7 -1.66 -2.66 -23.46
CA LEU A 7 -2.23 -2.82 -22.14
C LEU A 7 -1.53 -4.01 -21.49
N MET A 8 -1.10 -3.82 -20.25
CA MET A 8 -0.49 -4.86 -19.43
C MET A 8 -1.19 -4.88 -18.08
N HIS A 9 -1.52 -6.09 -17.64
CA HIS A 9 -1.97 -6.35 -16.28
C HIS A 9 -0.95 -7.27 -15.62
N GLU A 10 -0.43 -6.82 -14.49
CA GLU A 10 0.52 -7.58 -13.68
C GLU A 10 -0.13 -7.85 -12.33
N TYR A 11 -0.27 -9.12 -11.99
CA TYR A 11 -0.83 -9.57 -10.72
C TYR A 11 0.29 -10.14 -9.87
N GLU A 12 0.35 -9.70 -8.62
CA GLU A 12 1.32 -10.15 -7.65
C GLU A 12 0.58 -10.56 -6.37
N VAL A 13 0.87 -11.76 -5.87
CA VAL A 13 0.38 -12.24 -4.58
C VAL A 13 1.44 -11.91 -3.53
N LEU A 14 1.09 -11.04 -2.59
CA LEU A 14 1.98 -10.52 -1.54
C LEU A 14 1.90 -11.32 -0.24
N LEU A 15 0.74 -11.94 0.01
CA LEU A 15 0.53 -12.87 1.11
C LEU A 15 -0.56 -13.86 0.72
N SER A 16 -0.35 -15.13 1.04
CA SER A 16 -1.37 -16.17 0.94
C SER A 16 -1.15 -17.15 2.07
N ASN A 17 -2.08 -17.19 3.01
CA ASN A 17 -2.14 -18.18 4.08
C ASN A 17 -3.60 -18.65 4.23
N ASP A 18 -3.92 -19.37 5.31
CA ASP A 18 -5.26 -19.93 5.50
C ASP A 18 -6.33 -18.85 5.78
N ASP A 19 -5.94 -17.69 6.30
CA ASP A 19 -6.84 -16.63 6.77
C ASP A 19 -6.82 -15.38 5.87
N VAL A 20 -5.71 -15.10 5.20
CA VAL A 20 -5.46 -13.85 4.47
C VAL A 20 -4.91 -14.11 3.07
N PHE A 21 -5.51 -13.45 2.09
CA PHE A 21 -5.00 -13.36 0.72
C PHE A 21 -4.80 -11.89 0.31
N SER A 22 -3.56 -11.49 0.04
CA SER A 22 -3.19 -10.12 -0.29
C SER A 22 -2.61 -10.06 -1.70
N LEU A 23 -3.19 -9.22 -2.55
CA LEU A 23 -2.91 -9.13 -3.96
C LEU A 23 -2.71 -7.66 -4.38
N ARG A 24 -1.77 -7.44 -5.29
CA ARG A 24 -1.59 -6.18 -6.00
C ARG A 24 -1.74 -6.39 -7.49
N ASN A 25 -2.56 -5.55 -8.13
CA ASN A 25 -2.69 -5.48 -9.58
C ASN A 25 -2.11 -4.15 -10.07
N THR A 26 -1.11 -4.21 -10.94
CA THR A 26 -0.61 -3.04 -11.66
C THR A 26 -1.10 -3.09 -13.09
N THR A 27 -1.90 -2.09 -13.47
CA THR A 27 -2.32 -1.91 -14.85
C THR A 27 -1.48 -0.82 -15.50
N ARG A 28 -0.80 -1.13 -16.60
CA ARG A 28 -0.06 -0.15 -17.40
C ARG A 28 -0.64 -0.09 -18.80
N ARG A 29 -0.77 1.13 -19.33
CA ARG A 29 -1.29 1.34 -20.68
C ARG A 29 -0.60 2.50 -21.38
N LEU A 30 -0.44 2.34 -22.69
CA LEU A 30 -0.12 3.42 -23.62
C LEU A 30 -1.24 3.50 -24.64
N LEU A 31 -1.83 4.68 -24.78
CA LEU A 31 -2.88 4.94 -25.76
C LEU A 31 -2.33 5.72 -26.95
N PRO A 32 -2.90 5.58 -28.16
CA PRO A 32 -2.51 6.38 -29.31
C PRO A 32 -2.60 7.88 -29.01
N GLY A 33 -1.52 8.61 -29.28
CA GLY A 33 -1.44 10.06 -29.04
C GLY A 33 -1.15 10.47 -27.59
N ALA A 34 -1.00 9.51 -26.66
CA ALA A 34 -0.56 9.83 -25.30
C ALA A 34 0.92 10.29 -25.30
N ALA A 35 1.23 11.26 -24.43
CA ALA A 35 2.61 11.76 -24.26
C ALA A 35 3.51 10.78 -23.48
N ALA A 36 2.91 9.89 -22.68
CA ALA A 36 3.59 8.88 -21.88
C ALA A 36 2.64 7.71 -21.55
N GLU A 37 3.18 6.61 -21.01
CA GLU A 37 2.38 5.56 -20.39
C GLU A 37 1.72 6.05 -19.08
N SER A 38 0.55 5.49 -18.77
CA SER A 38 -0.10 5.66 -17.48
C SER A 38 -0.11 4.33 -16.72
N ALA A 39 0.13 4.39 -15.42
CA ALA A 39 0.03 3.23 -14.52
C ALA A 39 -1.04 3.48 -13.46
N GLU A 40 -1.74 2.41 -13.09
CA GLU A 40 -2.69 2.36 -11.98
C GLU A 40 -2.36 1.14 -11.12
N VAL A 41 -2.41 1.32 -9.80
CA VAL A 41 -2.23 0.23 -8.84
C VAL A 41 -3.50 0.08 -8.03
N LEU A 42 -4.01 -1.16 -8.05
CA LEU A 42 -5.10 -1.64 -7.24
C LEU A 42 -4.55 -2.65 -6.25
N THR A 43 -5.01 -2.58 -5.02
CA THR A 43 -4.61 -3.47 -3.93
C THR A 43 -5.86 -4.05 -3.31
N GLU A 44 -5.87 -5.35 -3.04
CA GLU A 44 -6.95 -6.01 -2.34
C GLU A 44 -6.34 -6.98 -1.33
N THR A 45 -6.76 -6.86 -0.07
CA THR A 45 -6.40 -7.80 0.99
C THR A 45 -7.69 -8.41 1.51
N PHE A 46 -7.84 -9.74 1.39
CA PHE A 46 -9.05 -10.47 1.70
C PHE A 46 -8.91 -11.27 2.99
N ASP A 47 -9.99 -11.25 3.77
CA ASP A 47 -10.32 -12.25 4.77
C ASP A 47 -10.84 -13.50 4.05
N LEU A 48 -10.12 -14.62 4.16
CA LEU A 48 -10.52 -15.89 3.58
C LEU A 48 -11.55 -16.66 4.42
N VAL A 49 -11.75 -16.30 5.69
CA VAL A 49 -12.76 -16.89 6.57
C VAL A 49 -14.15 -16.42 6.16
N ILE A 50 -14.32 -15.12 5.91
CA ILE A 50 -15.63 -14.54 5.53
C ILE A 50 -15.75 -14.18 4.05
N GLY A 51 -14.64 -14.24 3.28
CA GLY A 51 -14.60 -13.99 1.84
C GLY A 51 -14.81 -12.52 1.46
N ARG A 52 -14.31 -11.57 2.27
CA ARG A 52 -14.47 -10.12 2.04
C ARG A 52 -13.13 -9.39 2.14
N PRO A 53 -12.96 -8.26 1.44
CA PRO A 53 -11.78 -7.44 1.62
C PRO A 53 -11.77 -6.79 3.02
N PHE A 54 -10.58 -6.66 3.60
CA PHE A 54 -10.36 -5.83 4.79
C PHE A 54 -10.36 -4.35 4.38
N GLU A 55 -11.05 -3.53 5.17
CA GLU A 55 -10.76 -2.10 5.25
C GLU A 55 -9.51 -1.90 6.14
N ILE A 56 -8.76 -0.82 5.92
CA ILE A 56 -7.47 -0.63 6.60
C ILE A 56 -7.62 -0.43 8.11
N ASP A 57 -8.72 0.16 8.56
CA ASP A 57 -9.03 0.37 9.97
C ASP A 57 -9.15 -0.95 10.74
N LEU A 58 -9.64 -2.02 10.10
CA LEU A 58 -9.73 -3.36 10.68
C LEU A 58 -8.37 -3.99 11.02
N LEU A 59 -7.25 -3.44 10.50
CA LEU A 59 -5.92 -3.91 10.88
C LEU A 59 -5.52 -3.43 12.29
N PHE A 60 -6.12 -2.34 12.76
CA PHE A 60 -5.68 -1.59 13.93
C PHE A 60 -6.69 -1.64 15.07
N ASP A 61 -6.20 -1.40 16.28
CA ASP A 61 -7.04 -1.16 17.46
C ASP A 61 -7.85 0.13 17.24
N ASP A 62 -9.16 0.08 17.49
CA ASP A 62 -10.09 1.18 17.24
C ASP A 62 -9.96 2.33 18.26
N GLU A 63 -9.34 2.07 19.41
CA GLU A 63 -9.00 3.08 20.40
C GLU A 63 -7.63 3.73 20.14
N ALA A 64 -6.81 3.14 19.26
CA ALA A 64 -5.47 3.64 18.95
C ALA A 64 -5.47 4.78 17.91
N ASP A 65 -4.56 5.74 18.07
CA ASP A 65 -4.26 6.75 17.03
C ASP A 65 -3.35 6.15 15.93
N TRP A 66 -3.89 5.15 15.23
CA TRP A 66 -3.14 4.43 14.21
C TRP A 66 -2.88 5.29 12.97
N VAL A 67 -3.78 6.22 12.62
CA VAL A 67 -3.64 7.08 11.43
C VAL A 67 -2.44 8.02 11.60
N GLY A 68 -2.32 8.66 12.77
CA GLY A 68 -1.20 9.54 13.08
C GLY A 68 0.14 8.79 13.09
N ALA A 69 0.17 7.61 13.72
CA ALA A 69 1.37 6.80 13.80
C ALA A 69 1.80 6.23 12.43
N LEU A 70 0.86 5.72 11.64
CA LEU A 70 1.12 5.20 10.30
C LEU A 70 1.62 6.31 9.37
N SER A 71 1.02 7.50 9.43
CA SER A 71 1.47 8.68 8.69
C SER A 71 2.90 9.07 9.03
N ALA A 72 3.22 9.17 10.33
CA ALA A 72 4.57 9.52 10.77
C ALA A 72 5.62 8.51 10.27
N GLU A 73 5.31 7.22 10.36
CA GLU A 73 6.23 6.14 9.96
C GLU A 73 6.34 6.03 8.41
N ALA A 74 5.28 6.37 7.68
CA ALA A 74 5.27 6.48 6.22
C ALA A 74 6.12 7.67 5.74
N ILE A 75 5.92 8.86 6.31
CA ILE A 75 6.69 10.07 5.98
C ILE A 75 8.18 9.83 6.25
N LYS A 76 8.52 9.29 7.42
CA LYS A 76 9.92 8.94 7.78
C LYS A 76 10.59 8.04 6.76
N ARG A 77 9.86 7.11 6.13
CA ARG A 77 10.39 6.27 5.02
C ARG A 77 10.52 7.04 3.72
N LEU A 78 9.51 7.83 3.36
CA LEU A 78 9.53 8.65 2.15
C LEU A 78 10.62 9.73 2.21
N GLU A 79 11.07 10.13 3.40
CA GLU A 79 12.23 11.01 3.60
C GLU A 79 13.58 10.33 3.39
N GLN A 80 13.64 8.99 3.41
CA GLN A 80 14.85 8.21 3.12
C GLN A 80 15.05 7.95 1.63
N GLU A 81 14.04 8.23 0.82
CA GLU A 81 14.13 8.13 -0.65
C GLU A 81 15.14 9.15 -1.21
N PRO A 82 15.83 8.83 -2.33
CA PRO A 82 16.86 9.70 -2.90
C PRO A 82 16.31 10.99 -3.53
N TRP A 83 14.99 11.15 -3.59
CA TRP A 83 14.29 12.30 -4.14
C TRP A 83 13.61 13.11 -3.04
N VAL A 84 13.42 14.40 -3.30
CA VAL A 84 12.81 15.35 -2.37
C VAL A 84 11.60 15.97 -3.05
N ASP A 85 10.41 15.73 -2.48
CA ASP A 85 9.15 16.28 -2.96
C ASP A 85 8.22 16.53 -1.78
N GLU A 86 7.74 17.77 -1.62
CA GLU A 86 6.89 18.18 -0.51
C GLU A 86 5.53 17.45 -0.49
N ARG A 87 5.10 16.89 -1.64
CA ARG A 87 3.84 16.13 -1.72
C ARG A 87 3.82 14.93 -0.80
N ARG A 88 4.97 14.36 -0.40
CA ARG A 88 5.02 13.24 0.56
C ARG A 88 4.35 13.57 1.89
N HIS A 89 4.40 14.82 2.35
CA HIS A 89 3.77 15.23 3.59
C HIS A 89 2.24 15.31 3.51
N VAL A 90 1.71 15.54 2.30
CA VAL A 90 0.26 15.60 2.06
C VAL A 90 -0.27 14.20 1.71
N GLY A 91 0.37 13.53 0.74
CA GLY A 91 -0.06 12.23 0.24
C GLY A 91 0.16 11.05 1.19
N ALA A 92 1.04 11.20 2.19
CA ALA A 92 1.15 10.30 3.33
C ALA A 92 0.81 11.00 4.66
N GLY A 93 0.05 12.10 4.59
CA GLY A 93 -0.43 12.83 5.76
C GLY A 93 -1.46 12.01 6.57
N PRO A 94 -1.86 12.49 7.76
CA PRO A 94 -2.69 11.74 8.72
C PRO A 94 -4.17 11.75 8.31
N ASP A 95 -4.46 11.15 7.17
CA ASP A 95 -5.80 10.88 6.65
C ASP A 95 -5.87 9.40 6.27
N ALA A 96 -6.85 8.67 6.80
CA ALA A 96 -7.02 7.24 6.53
C ALA A 96 -7.15 6.93 5.03
N ALA A 97 -7.75 7.86 4.25
CA ALA A 97 -7.90 7.71 2.81
C ALA A 97 -6.55 7.62 2.07
N ASN A 98 -5.47 8.16 2.65
CA ASN A 98 -4.13 8.06 2.07
C ASN A 98 -3.56 6.63 2.12
N PHE A 99 -4.12 5.75 2.96
CA PHE A 99 -3.59 4.42 3.24
C PHE A 99 -4.46 3.28 2.72
N GLU A 100 -5.59 3.57 2.04
CA GLU A 100 -6.50 2.56 1.45
C GLU A 100 -5.81 1.59 0.49
N ARG A 101 -4.71 2.02 -0.13
CA ARG A 101 -3.91 1.17 -1.02
C ARG A 101 -2.83 0.42 -0.26
N PHE A 102 -3.24 -0.65 0.41
CA PHE A 102 -2.34 -1.45 1.23
C PHE A 102 -2.36 -2.94 0.85
N ASN A 103 -1.27 -3.60 1.20
CA ASN A 103 -1.15 -5.05 1.16
C ASN A 103 -0.45 -5.56 2.41
N LEU A 104 -0.93 -6.67 2.96
CA LEU A 104 -0.18 -7.43 3.95
C LEU A 104 0.87 -8.31 3.27
N THR A 105 2.03 -8.46 3.91
CA THR A 105 3.12 -9.38 3.55
C THR A 105 3.61 -10.11 4.80
N HIS A 106 4.52 -11.08 4.65
CA HIS A 106 5.24 -11.63 5.80
C HIS A 106 6.19 -10.63 6.47
N GLY A 107 6.64 -9.58 5.77
CA GLY A 107 7.65 -8.63 6.27
C GLY A 107 7.08 -7.31 6.81
N GLY A 108 5.81 -7.02 6.58
CA GLY A 108 5.17 -5.77 6.99
C GLY A 108 3.98 -5.37 6.13
N LEU A 109 3.41 -4.22 6.47
CA LEU A 109 2.37 -3.53 5.73
C LEU A 109 3.00 -2.76 4.56
N VAL A 110 2.63 -3.11 3.33
CA VAL A 110 3.07 -2.39 2.13
C VAL A 110 2.02 -1.34 1.77
N LEU A 111 2.45 -0.08 1.66
CA LEU A 111 1.63 1.02 1.17
C LEU A 111 1.99 1.34 -0.29
N SER A 112 0.97 1.49 -1.12
CA SER A 112 1.11 1.82 -2.55
C SER A 112 0.52 3.20 -2.83
N PHE A 113 1.38 4.19 -3.08
CA PHE A 113 0.94 5.54 -3.41
C PHE A 113 0.82 5.71 -4.91
N ALA A 114 -0.37 6.12 -5.35
CA ALA A 114 -0.63 6.40 -6.75
C ALA A 114 0.34 7.46 -7.31
N PRO A 115 0.60 7.45 -8.63
CA PRO A 115 1.44 8.45 -9.26
C PRO A 115 1.02 9.87 -8.89
N PHE A 116 2.01 10.72 -8.62
CA PHE A 116 1.85 12.12 -8.22
C PHE A 116 1.28 12.39 -6.81
N THR A 117 0.95 11.36 -6.02
CA THR A 117 0.42 11.53 -4.65
C THR A 117 1.50 11.93 -3.64
N VAL A 118 2.64 11.23 -3.61
CA VAL A 118 3.72 11.45 -2.61
C VAL A 118 5.03 11.96 -3.21
N GLY A 119 5.08 12.16 -4.53
CA GLY A 119 6.31 12.53 -5.25
C GLY A 119 6.87 11.39 -6.10
N GLY A 120 8.03 11.64 -6.70
CA GLY A 120 8.72 10.73 -7.63
C GLY A 120 8.85 11.29 -9.05
N SER A 121 9.83 10.80 -9.80
CA SER A 121 10.05 11.21 -11.19
C SER A 121 9.03 10.53 -12.12
N GLY A 122 7.90 11.18 -12.37
CA GLY A 122 6.96 10.78 -13.42
C GLY A 122 5.75 9.96 -12.95
N SER A 123 5.29 9.05 -13.81
CA SER A 123 4.01 8.34 -13.74
C SER A 123 4.04 7.00 -12.96
N SER A 124 5.08 6.76 -12.16
CA SER A 124 5.26 5.50 -11.41
C SER A 124 4.67 5.57 -10.00
N THR A 125 4.10 4.45 -9.55
CA THR A 125 3.66 4.23 -8.16
C THR A 125 4.86 4.19 -7.22
N VAL A 126 4.73 4.82 -6.05
CA VAL A 126 5.71 4.71 -4.97
C VAL A 126 5.25 3.64 -3.98
N LEU A 127 6.16 2.78 -3.56
CA LEU A 127 5.91 1.64 -2.69
C LEU A 127 6.81 1.74 -1.47
N ILE A 128 6.23 1.67 -0.28
CA ILE A 128 7.01 1.58 0.97
C ILE A 128 6.51 0.42 1.82
N THR A 129 7.43 -0.20 2.56
CA THR A 129 7.10 -1.27 3.51
C THR A 129 7.26 -0.76 4.92
N ILE A 130 6.17 -0.76 5.70
CA ILE A 130 6.15 -0.50 7.14
C ILE A 130 6.30 -1.85 7.86
N PRO A 131 7.45 -2.12 8.53
CA PRO A 131 7.62 -3.31 9.36
C PRO A 131 6.58 -3.31 10.48
N TYR A 132 6.01 -4.47 10.80
CA TYR A 132 4.95 -4.53 11.81
C TYR A 132 5.38 -4.02 13.20
N ARG A 133 6.65 -4.25 13.57
CA ARG A 133 7.24 -3.74 14.82
C ARG A 133 7.29 -2.21 14.91
N ALA A 134 7.23 -1.49 13.80
CA ALA A 134 7.22 -0.03 13.83
C ALA A 134 5.89 0.56 14.33
N LEU A 135 4.83 -0.27 14.35
CA LEU A 135 3.49 0.07 14.82
C LEU A 135 3.05 -0.89 15.95
N GLU A 136 4.02 -1.42 16.70
CA GLU A 136 3.75 -2.29 17.83
C GLU A 136 2.82 -1.61 18.85
N GLY A 137 1.84 -2.36 19.36
CA GLY A 137 0.81 -1.84 20.27
C GLY A 137 -0.33 -1.08 19.59
N LEU A 138 -0.33 -0.93 18.25
CA LEU A 138 -1.42 -0.30 17.50
C LEU A 138 -2.28 -1.32 16.73
N TRP A 139 -1.79 -2.55 16.55
CA TRP A 139 -2.51 -3.61 15.84
C TRP A 139 -3.69 -4.12 16.66
N ALA A 140 -4.80 -4.44 16.01
CA ALA A 140 -5.90 -5.13 16.65
C ALA A 140 -5.42 -6.50 17.18
N THR A 141 -5.73 -6.80 18.45
CA THR A 141 -5.22 -8.00 19.14
C THR A 141 -5.67 -9.30 18.46
N ASP A 142 -6.92 -9.33 17.99
CA ASP A 142 -7.50 -10.46 17.24
C ASP A 142 -7.63 -10.15 15.74
N GLY A 143 -6.85 -9.17 15.25
CA GLY A 143 -6.90 -8.71 13.87
C GLY A 143 -6.06 -9.56 12.90
N PRO A 144 -6.15 -9.29 11.58
CA PRO A 144 -5.46 -10.07 10.54
C PRO A 144 -3.93 -9.99 10.61
N VAL A 145 -3.37 -9.05 11.36
CA VAL A 145 -1.91 -8.89 11.55
C VAL A 145 -1.39 -9.73 12.73
N ALA A 146 -2.23 -10.07 13.71
CA ALA A 146 -1.84 -10.83 14.91
C ALA A 146 -1.08 -12.14 14.58
N PRO A 147 -1.58 -13.04 13.71
CA PRO A 147 -0.86 -14.27 13.37
C PRO A 147 0.43 -14.04 12.56
N LEU A 148 0.64 -12.84 12.01
CA LEU A 148 1.88 -12.46 11.32
C LEU A 148 2.95 -12.00 12.31
N LEU A 149 2.55 -11.37 13.43
CA LEU A 149 3.45 -10.94 14.50
C LEU A 149 4.09 -12.14 15.21
N GLU A 150 3.31 -13.18 15.53
CA GLU A 150 3.78 -14.40 16.20
C GLU A 150 4.89 -15.13 15.42
N LYS A 151 4.96 -14.95 14.11
CA LYS A 151 5.97 -15.59 13.24
C LYS A 151 7.27 -14.79 13.14
N LEU A 152 7.32 -13.58 13.69
CA LEU A 152 8.50 -12.71 13.71
C LEU A 152 9.33 -12.82 14.99
N ASP A 153 8.81 -13.50 16.01
CA ASP A 153 9.45 -13.78 17.28
C ASP A 153 10.08 -15.19 17.30
#